data_AF-A0A1Y3CN81-F1
#
_entry.id   AF-A0A1Y3CN81-F1
#
_cell.length_a   1.000
_cell.length_b   1.000
_cell.length_c   1.000
_cell.angle_alpha   90.00
_cell.angle_beta   90.00
_cell.angle_gamma   90.00
#
_symmetry.space_group_name_H-M   'P 1'
#
loop_
_entity.id
_entity.type
_entity.pdbx_description
1 polymer ?
#
loop_
_entity_poly.entity_id
_entity_poly.type
_entity_poly.pdbx_seq_one_letter_code
_entity_poly.pdbx_strand_id
1 'polypeptide(L)'
;MKTEVVEKKTEKLTMKKIIGYIILLVLVFVSALMVVFQVFEYRHDYRELSSFTREKDDLNAEWGRLLIEQQTFGATAQIGTRAVTQLRMYSPPAAQTVVISLPMTSEDKK
;
A
#
# COMPACT_ATOMS: atom_id res chain seq x y z
N MET A 1 -71.11 -8.90 34.86
CA MET A 1 -70.34 -9.96 34.17
C MET A 1 -69.59 -9.50 32.91
N LYS A 2 -70.11 -8.59 32.05
CA LYS A 2 -69.38 -8.13 30.86
C LYS A 2 -68.27 -7.08 31.13
N THR A 3 -68.40 -6.30 32.20
CA THR A 3 -67.50 -5.18 32.54
C THR A 3 -66.14 -5.66 33.07
N GLU A 4 -66.12 -6.66 33.95
CA GLU A 4 -64.89 -7.21 34.54
C GLU A 4 -63.95 -7.86 33.50
N VAL A 5 -64.52 -8.45 32.44
CA VAL A 5 -63.72 -9.13 31.39
C VAL A 5 -63.06 -8.10 30.46
N VAL A 6 -63.67 -6.92 30.28
CA VAL A 6 -63.13 -5.84 29.45
C VAL A 6 -61.97 -5.13 30.14
N GLU A 7 -62.09 -4.90 31.45
CA GLU A 7 -61.03 -4.28 32.27
C GLU A 7 -59.77 -5.16 32.31
N LYS A 8 -59.94 -6.47 32.56
CA LYS A 8 -58.85 -7.45 32.56
C LYS A 8 -58.14 -7.60 31.21
N LYS A 9 -58.88 -7.44 30.09
CA LYS A 9 -58.32 -7.46 28.73
C LYS A 9 -57.48 -6.22 28.44
N THR A 10 -57.88 -5.08 28.98
CA THR A 10 -57.19 -3.79 28.83
C THR A 10 -55.88 -3.78 29.62
N GLU A 11 -55.88 -4.26 30.88
CA GLU A 11 -54.64 -4.42 31.67
C GLU A 11 -53.62 -5.34 30.99
N LYS A 12 -54.07 -6.49 30.48
CA LYS A 12 -53.19 -7.47 29.81
C LYS A 12 -52.58 -6.90 28.52
N LEU A 13 -53.30 -6.02 27.82
CA LEU A 13 -52.81 -5.32 26.63
C LEU A 13 -51.74 -4.27 26.99
N THR A 14 -51.95 -3.51 28.06
CA THR A 14 -50.98 -2.53 28.57
C THR A 14 -49.70 -3.22 29.03
N MET A 15 -49.81 -4.36 29.73
CA MET A 15 -48.65 -5.17 30.12
C MET A 15 -47.86 -5.69 28.91
N LYS A 16 -48.55 -6.19 27.87
CA LYS A 16 -47.87 -6.60 26.62
C LYS A 16 -47.11 -5.46 25.95
N LYS A 17 -47.67 -4.24 25.94
CA LYS A 17 -47.00 -3.05 25.38
C LYS A 17 -45.76 -2.67 26.19
N ILE A 18 -45.85 -2.69 27.51
CA ILE A 18 -44.71 -2.41 28.40
C ILE A 18 -43.58 -3.43 28.18
N ILE A 19 -43.91 -4.71 28.08
CA ILE A 19 -42.94 -5.76 27.77
C ILE A 19 -42.27 -5.50 26.41
N GLY A 20 -43.06 -5.11 25.40
CA GLY A 20 -42.53 -4.72 24.08
C GLY A 20 -41.55 -3.55 24.15
N TYR A 21 -41.88 -2.50 24.90
CA TYR A 21 -40.99 -1.35 25.09
C TYR A 21 -39.71 -1.70 25.86
N ILE A 22 -39.79 -2.56 26.87
CA ILE A 22 -38.60 -3.03 27.60
C ILE A 22 -37.67 -3.81 26.68
N ILE A 23 -38.21 -4.73 25.87
CA ILE A 23 -37.42 -5.50 24.90
C ILE A 23 -36.73 -4.57 23.90
N LEU A 24 -37.46 -3.58 23.37
CA LEU A 24 -36.91 -2.61 22.43
C LEU A 24 -35.79 -1.78 23.06
N LEU A 25 -35.98 -1.33 24.30
CA LEU A 25 -34.97 -0.58 25.05
C LEU A 25 -33.70 -1.42 25.25
N VAL A 26 -33.84 -2.69 25.65
CA VAL A 26 -32.72 -3.61 25.81
C VAL A 26 -31.99 -3.82 24.48
N LEU A 27 -32.71 -4.02 23.37
CA LEU A 27 -32.10 -4.17 22.04
C LEU A 27 -31.27 -2.94 21.66
N VAL A 28 -31.80 -1.73 21.86
CA VAL A 28 -31.09 -0.48 21.57
C VAL A 28 -29.86 -0.35 22.45
N PHE A 29 -29.97 -0.70 23.73
CA PHE A 29 -28.85 -0.63 24.67
C PHE A 29 -27.72 -1.60 24.30
N VAL A 30 -28.07 -2.85 23.95
CA VAL A 30 -27.11 -3.85 23.47
C VAL A 30 -26.45 -3.39 22.17
N SER A 31 -27.23 -2.85 21.23
CA SER A 31 -26.68 -2.31 19.97
C SER A 31 -25.68 -1.18 20.23
N ALA A 32 -26.01 -0.24 21.12
CA ALA A 32 -25.11 0.86 21.48
C ALA A 32 -23.79 0.36 22.06
N LEU A 33 -23.84 -0.61 22.99
CA LEU A 33 -22.63 -1.21 23.55
C LEU A 33 -21.80 -1.93 22.49
N MET A 34 -22.46 -2.69 21.60
CA MET A 34 -21.78 -3.46 20.57
C MET A 34 -21.01 -2.56 19.58
N VAL A 35 -21.59 -1.42 19.21
CA VAL A 35 -20.91 -0.42 18.36
C VAL A 35 -19.66 0.14 19.03
N VAL A 36 -19.73 0.44 20.34
CA VAL A 36 -18.56 0.92 21.09
C VAL A 36 -17.45 -0.11 21.12
N PHE A 37 -17.78 -1.38 21.38
CA PHE A 37 -16.82 -2.48 21.34
C PHE A 37 -16.19 -2.63 19.95
N GLN A 38 -17.00 -2.61 18.90
CA GLN A 38 -16.52 -2.70 17.53
C GLN A 38 -15.52 -1.58 17.19
N VAL A 39 -15.80 -0.33 17.62
CA VAL A 39 -14.88 0.80 17.39
C VAL A 39 -13.58 0.64 18.17
N PHE A 40 -13.65 0.12 19.41
CA PHE A 40 -12.46 -0.13 20.21
C PHE A 40 -11.56 -1.18 19.56
N GLU A 41 -12.13 -2.31 19.15
CA GLU A 41 -11.41 -3.42 18.50
C GLU A 41 -10.85 -2.97 17.15
N TYR A 42 -11.64 -2.25 16.35
CA TYR A 42 -11.17 -1.62 15.12
C TYR A 42 -9.95 -0.72 15.35
N ARG A 43 -9.96 0.14 16.39
CA ARG A 43 -8.82 1.00 16.71
C ARG A 43 -7.60 0.21 17.20
N HIS A 44 -7.81 -0.92 17.84
CA HIS A 44 -6.73 -1.80 18.28
C HIS A 44 -6.04 -2.43 17.06
N ASP A 45 -6.79 -3.09 16.19
CA ASP A 45 -6.27 -3.78 15.01
C ASP A 45 -5.66 -2.79 14.01
N TYR A 46 -6.29 -1.63 13.86
CA TYR A 46 -5.76 -0.57 12.99
C TYR A 46 -4.41 -0.04 13.47
N ARG A 47 -4.14 -0.04 14.78
CA ARG A 47 -2.85 0.40 15.31
C ARG A 47 -1.72 -0.53 14.86
N GLU A 48 -1.95 -1.84 14.93
CA GLU A 48 -0.98 -2.85 14.49
C GLU A 48 -0.76 -2.80 12.97
N LEU A 49 -1.85 -2.68 12.20
CA LEU A 49 -1.75 -2.48 10.75
C LEU A 49 -0.97 -1.21 10.42
N SER A 50 -1.21 -0.12 11.15
CA SER A 50 -0.53 1.16 10.95
C SER A 50 0.97 1.06 11.24
N SER A 51 1.39 0.29 12.26
CA SER A 51 2.82 0.08 12.52
C SER A 51 3.51 -0.66 11.38
N PHE A 52 2.95 -1.76 10.89
CA PHE A 52 3.53 -2.49 9.75
C PHE A 52 3.54 -1.65 8.47
N THR A 53 2.51 -0.84 8.26
CA THR A 53 2.46 0.08 7.12
C THR A 53 3.61 1.10 7.18
N ARG A 54 3.88 1.67 8.36
CA ARG A 54 4.98 2.62 8.56
C ARG A 54 6.34 1.98 8.32
N GLU A 55 6.57 0.77 8.85
CA GLU A 55 7.82 0.04 8.63
C GLU A 55 8.04 -0.25 7.14
N LYS A 56 7.01 -0.73 6.45
CA LYS A 56 7.05 -0.94 4.99
C LYS A 56 7.36 0.36 4.23
N ASP A 57 6.81 1.49 4.66
CA ASP A 57 7.04 2.78 4.00
C ASP A 57 8.49 3.26 4.20
N ASP A 58 9.07 3.04 5.40
CA ASP A 58 10.46 3.35 5.71
C ASP A 58 11.44 2.50 4.86
N LEU A 59 11.21 1.18 4.82
CA LEU A 59 11.95 0.25 3.95
C LEU A 59 11.89 0.65 2.47
N ASN A 60 10.72 1.09 1.97
CA ASN A 60 10.59 1.55 0.60
C ASN A 60 11.37 2.85 0.35
N ALA A 61 11.41 3.76 1.33
CA ALA A 61 12.19 4.99 1.22
C ALA A 61 13.69 4.68 1.15
N GLU A 62 14.18 3.78 2.02
CA GLU A 62 15.57 3.31 1.98
C GLU A 62 15.90 2.61 0.66
N TRP A 63 15.02 1.72 0.18
CA TRP A 63 15.19 1.05 -1.10
C TRP A 63 15.26 2.04 -2.26
N GLY A 64 14.40 3.06 -2.26
CA GLY A 64 14.43 4.14 -3.26
C GLY A 64 15.76 4.89 -3.26
N ARG A 65 16.30 5.20 -2.07
CA ARG A 65 17.61 5.83 -1.93
C ARG A 65 18.74 4.92 -2.44
N LEU A 66 18.75 3.66 -2.05
CA LEU A 66 19.74 2.68 -2.51
C LEU A 66 19.70 2.49 -4.02
N LEU A 67 18.50 2.51 -4.62
CA LEU A 67 18.36 2.41 -6.06
C LEU A 67 18.99 3.61 -6.77
N ILE A 68 18.80 4.82 -6.25
CA ILE A 68 19.46 6.02 -6.78
C ILE A 68 20.98 5.89 -6.63
N GLU A 69 21.47 5.46 -5.47
CA GLU A 69 22.90 5.21 -5.24
C GLU A 69 23.44 4.21 -6.28
N GLN A 70 22.76 3.08 -6.51
CA GLN A 70 23.14 2.09 -7.53
C GLN A 70 23.18 2.67 -8.94
N GLN A 71 22.17 3.45 -9.33
CA GLN A 71 22.14 4.11 -10.64
C GLN A 71 23.31 5.09 -10.80
N THR A 72 23.70 5.80 -9.73
CA THR A 72 24.87 6.70 -9.76
C THR A 72 26.20 5.96 -9.81
N PHE A 73 26.34 4.78 -9.19
CA PHE A 73 27.55 3.96 -9.28
C PHE A 73 27.78 3.37 -10.68
N GLY A 74 26.70 3.08 -11.42
CA GLY A 74 26.75 2.64 -12.82
C GLY A 74 26.87 3.77 -13.85
N ALA A 75 26.89 5.03 -13.41
CA ALA A 75 26.95 6.17 -14.31
C ALA A 75 28.26 6.16 -15.12
N THR A 76 28.15 6.33 -16.45
CA THR A 76 29.25 6.28 -17.41
C THR A 76 30.43 7.18 -17.02
N ALA A 77 30.17 8.31 -16.34
CA ALA A 77 31.21 9.21 -15.84
C ALA A 77 32.14 8.57 -14.80
N GLN A 78 31.61 7.78 -13.85
CA GLN A 78 32.45 7.08 -12.86
C GLN A 78 33.23 5.93 -13.50
N ILE A 79 32.59 5.17 -14.40
CA ILE A 79 33.23 4.07 -15.13
C ILE A 79 34.37 4.61 -16.01
N GLY A 80 34.13 5.68 -16.77
CA GLY A 80 35.12 6.34 -17.61
C GLY A 80 36.30 6.88 -16.80
N THR A 81 36.05 7.50 -15.64
CA THR A 81 37.12 8.00 -14.77
C THR A 81 37.98 6.84 -14.23
N ARG A 82 37.39 5.73 -13.80
CA ARG A 82 38.14 4.55 -13.35
C ARG A 82 38.90 3.88 -14.49
N ALA A 83 38.34 3.82 -15.69
CA ALA A 83 39.01 3.32 -16.88
C ALA A 83 40.30 4.12 -17.21
N VAL A 84 40.22 5.45 -17.13
CA VAL A 84 41.39 6.32 -17.38
C VAL A 84 42.40 6.26 -16.22
N THR A 85 41.94 6.33 -14.98
CA THR A 85 42.84 6.45 -13.81
C THR A 85 43.44 5.12 -13.36
N GLN A 86 42.67 4.02 -13.35
CA GLN A 86 43.12 2.72 -12.85
C GLN A 86 43.62 1.81 -13.97
N LEU A 87 42.90 1.76 -15.10
CA LEU A 87 43.26 0.91 -16.24
C LEU A 87 44.15 1.63 -17.27
N ARG A 88 44.43 2.93 -17.08
CA ARG A 88 45.20 3.77 -18.01
C ARG A 88 44.65 3.72 -19.44
N MET A 89 43.34 3.52 -19.59
CA MET A 89 42.69 3.60 -20.89
C MET A 89 42.72 5.03 -21.41
N TYR A 90 43.07 5.22 -22.67
CA TYR A 90 43.04 6.50 -23.35
C TYR A 90 42.43 6.30 -24.75
N SER A 91 41.78 7.33 -25.27
CA SER A 91 41.32 7.30 -26.65
C SER A 91 42.53 7.51 -27.57
N PRO A 92 42.78 6.62 -28.54
CA PRO A 92 43.93 6.74 -29.43
C PRO A 92 43.81 8.03 -30.27
N PRO A 93 44.89 8.80 -30.41
CA PRO A 93 44.90 10.01 -31.24
C PRO A 93 44.70 9.68 -32.72
N ALA A 94 44.27 10.66 -33.52
CA ALA A 94 43.97 10.48 -34.95
C ALA A 94 45.13 9.85 -35.75
N ALA A 95 46.38 10.10 -35.35
CA ALA A 95 47.58 9.53 -35.97
C ALA A 95 47.69 7.99 -35.81
N GLN A 96 47.00 7.40 -34.85
CA GLN A 96 47.00 5.96 -34.57
C GLN A 96 45.69 5.28 -35.00
N THR A 97 44.80 6.01 -35.68
CA THR A 97 43.50 5.52 -36.13
C THR A 97 43.52 5.28 -37.64
N VAL A 98 43.22 4.06 -38.08
CA VAL A 98 43.10 3.71 -39.51
C VAL A 98 41.65 3.37 -39.81
N VAL A 99 41.05 4.09 -40.75
CA VAL A 99 39.69 3.81 -41.24
C VAL A 99 39.80 2.86 -42.42
N ILE A 100 39.26 1.65 -42.27
CA ILE A 100 39.19 0.66 -43.34
C ILE A 100 37.81 0.77 -43.98
N SER A 101 37.75 1.27 -45.22
CA SER A 101 36.54 1.11 -46.04
C SER A 101 36.49 -0.31 -46.57
N LEU A 102 35.43 -1.05 -46.25
CA LEU A 102 35.16 -2.36 -46.83
C LEU A 102 35.21 -2.24 -48.36
N PRO A 103 35.89 -3.15 -49.08
CA PRO A 103 35.90 -3.11 -50.53
C PRO A 103 34.45 -3.22 -51.01
N MET A 104 33.95 -2.19 -51.69
CA MET A 104 32.76 -2.35 -52.49
C MET A 104 33.11 -3.37 -53.57
N THR A 105 32.52 -4.57 -53.47
CA THR A 105 32.48 -5.51 -54.59
C THR A 105 32.01 -4.74 -55.81
N SER A 106 32.92 -4.46 -56.73
CA SER A 106 32.55 -4.14 -58.10
C SER A 106 31.96 -5.42 -58.67
N GLU A 107 30.63 -5.45 -58.81
CA GLU A 107 30.00 -6.36 -59.76
C GLU A 107 30.54 -6.02 -61.14
N ASP A 108 31.59 -6.72 -61.56
CA ASP A 108 31.96 -6.79 -62.96
C ASP A 108 30.85 -7.54 -63.69
N LYS A 109 29.89 -6.77 -64.19
CA LYS A 109 29.11 -7.13 -65.38
C LYS A 109 30.12 -7.33 -66.52
N LYS A 110 30.26 -8.57 -66.99
CA LYS A 110 29.83 -9.01 -68.34
C LYS A 110 30.26 -10.45 -68.63
#